data_AF-A0A8H7QBB5-F1
#
_entry.id   AF-A0A8H7QBB5-F1
#
_cell.length_a   1.000
_cell.length_b   1.000
_cell.length_c   1.000
_cell.angle_alpha   90.00
_cell.angle_beta   90.00
_cell.angle_gamma   90.00
#
_symmetry.space_group_name_H-M   'P 1'
#
loop_
_entity.id
_entity.type
_entity.pdbx_description
1 polymer ?
#
loop_
_entity_poly.entity_id
_entity_poly.type
_entity_poly.pdbx_seq_one_letter_code
_entity_poly.pdbx_strand_id
1 'polypeptide(L)'
;MLNVNVSFTVVYHDFQIHALVFGIFASFVAPFGGLLASAVKRVSQVKDFGNTLGEHGGVSDRTDCHLLMGVFTRLYYMAIISNCAK
;
A
#
# COMPACT_ATOMS: atom_id res chain seq x y z
N MET A 1 38.03 -29.87 5.63
CA MET A 1 37.12 -28.91 6.30
C MET A 1 37.70 -27.51 6.15
N LEU A 2 37.29 -26.75 5.14
CA LEU A 2 37.62 -25.32 5.06
C LEU A 2 36.34 -24.53 5.26
N ASN A 3 36.33 -23.73 6.32
CA ASN A 3 35.24 -22.84 6.72
C ASN A 3 35.25 -21.62 5.80
N VAL A 4 34.35 -21.60 4.81
CA VAL A 4 34.14 -20.43 3.96
C VAL A 4 33.21 -19.47 4.71
N ASN A 5 33.78 -18.43 5.30
CA ASN A 5 33.02 -17.34 5.91
C ASN A 5 32.58 -16.37 4.79
N VAL A 6 31.36 -16.53 4.30
CA VAL A 6 30.77 -15.61 3.32
C VAL A 6 30.26 -14.38 4.08
N SER A 7 31.10 -13.35 4.19
CA SER A 7 30.65 -12.04 4.67
C SER A 7 29.89 -11.34 3.55
N PHE A 8 28.56 -11.33 3.66
CA PHE A 8 27.67 -10.63 2.74
C PHE A 8 27.67 -9.13 3.05
N THR A 9 28.50 -8.35 2.35
CA THR A 9 28.46 -6.88 2.44
C THR A 9 27.34 -6.36 1.55
N VAL A 10 26.20 -6.00 2.15
CA VAL A 10 25.06 -5.44 1.40
C VAL A 10 25.27 -3.96 1.21
N VAL A 11 25.52 -3.55 -0.04
CA VAL A 11 25.51 -2.15 -0.43
C VAL A 11 24.06 -1.77 -0.71
N TYR A 12 23.43 -1.10 0.25
CA TYR A 12 22.08 -0.57 0.10
C TYR A 12 22.12 0.77 -0.64
N HIS A 13 21.27 0.91 -1.66
CA HIS A 13 21.00 2.19 -2.30
C HIS A 13 19.75 2.81 -1.68
N ASP A 14 19.65 4.14 -1.58
CA ASP A 14 18.55 4.84 -0.88
C ASP A 14 17.16 4.41 -1.37
N PHE A 15 17.05 4.11 -2.67
CA PHE A 15 15.85 3.55 -3.29
C PHE A 15 15.35 2.26 -2.63
N GLN A 16 16.25 1.37 -2.19
CA GLN A 16 15.90 0.09 -1.57
C GLN A 16 15.28 0.29 -0.18
N ILE A 17 15.74 1.29 0.57
CA ILE A 17 15.16 1.66 1.87
C ILE A 17 13.74 2.22 1.67
N HIS A 18 13.55 3.08 0.67
CA HIS A 18 12.22 3.60 0.33
C HIS A 18 11.27 2.46 -0.09
N ALA A 19 11.73 1.54 -0.94
CA ALA A 19 10.93 0.39 -1.38
C ALA A 19 10.54 -0.54 -0.21
N LEU A 20 11.42 -0.76 0.76
CA LEU A 20 11.11 -1.54 1.96
C LEU A 20 10.00 -0.90 2.79
N VAL A 21 10.05 0.43 2.99
CA VAL A 21 9.03 1.18 3.72
C VAL A 21 7.67 1.10 3.01
N PHE A 22 7.65 1.25 1.68
CA PHE A 22 6.43 1.07 0.89
C PHE A 22 5.87 -0.36 0.97
N GLY A 23 6.73 -1.38 0.96
CA GLY A 23 6.32 -2.77 1.07
C GLY A 23 5.67 -3.11 2.42
N ILE A 24 6.26 -2.64 3.52
CA ILE A 24 5.69 -2.82 4.87
C ILE A 24 4.34 -2.11 4.98
N PHE A 25 4.27 -0.87 4.48
CA PHE A 25 3.02 -0.10 4.50
C PHE A 25 1.92 -0.77 3.66
N ALA A 26 2.26 -1.25 2.46
CA ALA A 26 1.32 -1.96 1.59
C ALA A 26 0.72 -3.20 2.27
N SER A 27 1.55 -3.99 2.96
CA SER A 27 1.14 -5.21 3.65
C SER A 27 0.16 -4.94 4.80
N PHE A 28 0.36 -3.83 5.53
CA PHE A 28 -0.55 -3.43 6.60
C PHE A 28 -1.85 -2.82 6.08
N VAL A 29 -1.78 -1.94 5.08
CA VAL A 29 -2.93 -1.15 4.62
C VAL A 29 -3.86 -1.94 3.70
N ALA A 30 -3.36 -2.90 2.92
CA ALA A 30 -4.19 -3.71 2.04
C ALA A 30 -5.33 -4.47 2.77
N PRO A 31 -5.09 -5.10 3.95
CA PRO A 31 -6.16 -5.65 4.77
C PRO A 31 -7.17 -4.61 5.28
N PHE A 32 -6.71 -3.42 5.67
CA PHE A 32 -7.60 -2.38 6.22
C PHE A 32 -8.55 -1.77 5.18
N GLY A 33 -8.11 -1.64 3.92
CA GLY A 33 -8.97 -1.17 2.83
C GLY A 33 -10.19 -2.07 2.62
N GLY A 34 -9.98 -3.39 2.58
CA GLY A 34 -11.09 -4.35 2.40
C GLY A 34 -12.04 -4.42 3.60
N LEU A 35 -11.52 -4.19 4.81
CA LEU A 35 -12.34 -4.11 6.02
C LEU A 35 -13.18 -2.84 6.07
N LEU A 36 -12.65 -1.70 5.62
CA LEU A 36 -13.38 -0.43 5.56
C LEU A 36 -14.55 -0.53 4.57
N ALA A 37 -14.32 -1.07 3.37
CA ALA A 37 -15.39 -1.30 2.40
C ALA A 37 -16.47 -2.24 2.95
N SER A 38 -16.06 -3.32 3.62
CA SER A 38 -16.99 -4.24 4.30
C SER A 38 -17.80 -3.56 5.42
N ALA A 39 -17.17 -2.67 6.19
CA ALA A 39 -17.83 -1.90 7.24
C ALA A 39 -18.84 -0.90 6.66
N VAL A 40 -18.47 -0.15 5.62
CA VAL A 40 -19.37 0.79 4.93
C VAL A 40 -20.58 0.05 4.36
N LYS A 41 -20.37 -1.12 3.72
CA LYS A 41 -21.46 -1.98 3.23
C LYS A 41 -22.44 -2.43 4.33
N ARG A 42 -21.99 -2.59 5.58
CA ARG A 42 -22.87 -2.96 6.72
C ARG A 42 -23.65 -1.77 7.29
N VAL A 43 -23.02 -0.60 7.38
CA VAL A 43 -23.63 0.60 7.98
C VAL A 43 -24.66 1.22 7.05
N SER A 44 -24.44 1.13 5.73
CA SER A 44 -25.30 1.78 4.76
C SER A 44 -26.59 1.01 4.42
N GLN A 45 -26.74 -0.28 4.79
CA GLN A 45 -27.87 -1.17 4.41
C GLN A 45 -28.18 -1.23 2.89
N VAL A 46 -27.39 -0.54 2.07
CA VAL A 46 -27.44 -0.48 0.61
C VAL A 46 -26.30 -1.37 0.12
N LYS A 47 -26.66 -2.44 -0.58
CA LYS A 47 -25.75 -3.54 -0.92
C LYS A 47 -24.70 -3.13 -1.95
N ASP A 48 -24.98 -2.13 -2.79
CA ASP A 48 -24.07 -1.61 -3.82
C ASP A 48 -24.39 -0.12 -4.08
N PHE A 49 -23.42 0.78 -3.90
CA PHE A 49 -23.57 2.22 -4.23
C PHE A 49 -23.44 2.53 -5.73
N GLY A 50 -23.43 1.53 -6.60
CA GLY A 50 -23.31 1.78 -8.03
C GLY A 50 -23.55 0.54 -8.86
N ASN A 51 -24.63 0.56 -9.65
CA ASN A 51 -24.91 -0.40 -10.71
C ASN A 51 -24.00 -0.18 -11.94
N THR A 52 -22.75 0.27 -11.74
CA THR A 52 -21.89 0.76 -12.84
C THR A 52 -21.02 -0.35 -13.45
N LEU A 53 -20.90 -1.52 -12.80
CA LEU A 53 -20.47 -2.76 -13.45
C LEU A 53 -21.24 -3.92 -12.81
N GLY A 54 -22.22 -4.48 -13.52
CA GLY A 54 -22.85 -5.74 -13.14
C GLY A 54 -21.83 -6.88 -12.98
N GLU A 55 -22.19 -7.94 -12.27
CA GLU A 55 -21.50 -9.25 -12.13
C GLU A 55 -19.99 -9.31 -11.78
N HIS A 56 -19.25 -8.21 -11.66
CA HIS A 56 -17.89 -8.18 -11.13
C HIS A 56 -17.84 -7.29 -9.89
N GLY A 57 -17.74 -7.94 -8.72
CA GLY A 57 -17.86 -7.35 -7.38
C GLY A 57 -17.30 -5.93 -7.22
N GLY A 58 -18.03 -5.13 -6.45
CA GLY A 58 -17.97 -3.67 -6.38
C GLY A 58 -16.58 -3.03 -6.52
N VAL A 59 -16.48 -2.11 -7.48
CA VAL A 59 -15.31 -1.26 -7.75
C VAL A 59 -14.82 -0.54 -6.49
N SER A 60 -15.72 -0.20 -5.55
CA SER A 60 -15.40 0.44 -4.27
C SER A 60 -14.25 -0.27 -3.55
N ASP A 61 -14.35 -1.58 -3.31
CA ASP A 61 -13.35 -2.36 -2.56
C ASP A 61 -11.92 -2.26 -3.17
N ARG A 62 -11.84 -2.07 -4.49
CA ARG A 62 -10.56 -1.93 -5.21
C ARG A 62 -10.10 -0.48 -5.29
N THR A 63 -11.01 0.47 -5.41
CA THR A 63 -10.67 1.89 -5.45
C THR A 63 -10.21 2.42 -4.11
N ASP A 64 -10.75 1.89 -3.01
CA ASP A 64 -10.44 2.39 -1.66
C ASP A 64 -8.97 2.15 -1.32
N CYS A 65 -8.46 0.95 -1.62
CA CYS A 65 -7.06 0.59 -1.41
C CYS A 65 -6.10 1.38 -2.32
N HIS A 66 -6.42 1.53 -3.61
CA HIS A 66 -5.57 2.28 -4.55
C HIS A 66 -5.52 3.77 -4.21
N LEU A 67 -6.64 4.35 -3.76
CA LEU A 67 -6.71 5.76 -3.39
C LEU A 67 -5.90 6.02 -2.12
N LEU A 68 -6.01 5.14 -1.11
CA LEU A 68 -5.20 5.21 0.11
C LEU A 68 -3.70 5.09 -0.20
N MET A 69 -3.33 4.15 -1.08
CA MET A 69 -1.94 3.95 -1.47
C MET A 69 -1.37 5.10 -2.30
N GLY A 70 -2.18 5.70 -3.16
CA GLY A 70 -1.82 6.91 -3.92
C GLY A 70 -1.58 8.12 -3.02
N VAL A 71 -2.47 8.35 -2.04
CA VAL A 71 -2.32 9.44 -1.07
C VAL A 71 -1.05 9.26 -0.24
N PHE A 72 -0.80 8.05 0.26
CA PHE A 72 0.41 7.75 1.02
C PHE A 72 1.68 8.00 0.20
N THR A 73 1.72 7.53 -1.05
CA THR A 73 2.87 7.74 -1.94
C THR A 73 3.16 9.23 -2.15
N ARG A 74 2.11 10.04 -2.31
CA ARG A 74 2.27 11.50 -2.48
C ARG A 74 2.77 12.19 -1.22
N LEU A 75 2.24 11.82 -0.06
CA LEU A 75 2.71 12.36 1.23
C LEU A 75 4.16 11.94 1.50
N TYR A 76 4.51 10.69 1.23
CA TYR A 76 5.87 10.18 1.40
C TYR A 76 6.88 10.92 0.52
N TYR A 77 6.53 11.13 -0.75
CA TYR A 77 7.36 11.90 -1.68
C TYR A 77 7.56 13.35 -1.20
N MET A 78 6.49 14.02 -0.75
CA MET A 78 6.58 15.39 -0.25
C MET A 78 7.36 15.48 1.07
N ALA A 79 7.18 14.52 1.98
CA ALA A 79 7.76 14.58 3.32
C ALA A 79 9.24 14.15 3.35
N ILE A 80 9.62 13.12 2.61
CA ILE A 80 10.97 12.55 2.72
C ILE A 80 11.82 12.96 1.52
N ILE A 81 11.32 12.75 0.30
CA ILE A 81 12.12 12.98 -0.91
C ILE A 81 12.29 14.48 -1.17
N SER A 82 11.22 15.28 -1.06
CA SER A 82 11.30 16.72 -1.33
C SER A 82 12.08 17.50 -0.27
N ASN A 83 12.13 17.02 0.97
CA ASN A 83 12.93 17.64 2.04
C ASN A 83 14.42 17.24 1.96
N CYS A 84 14.76 16.13 1.31
CA CYS A 84 16.16 15.70 1.10
C CYS A 84 16.81 16.41 -0.10
N ALA A 85 16.00 16.97 -1.01
CA ALA A 85 16.48 17.72 -2.18
C ALA A 85 16.72 19.22 -1.91
N LYS A 86 16.60 19.66 -0.65
CA LYS A 86 16.97 21.00 -0.16
C LYS A 86 18.23 20.91 0.68
#